data_AF-A0A953IF87-F1
#
_entry.id   AF-A0A953IF87-F1
#
_cell.length_a   1.000
_cell.length_b   1.000
_cell.length_c   1.000
_cell.angle_alpha   90.00
_cell.angle_beta   90.00
_cell.angle_gamma   90.00
#
_symmetry.space_group_name_H-M   'P 1'
#
loop_
_entity.id
_entity.type
_entity.pdbx_description
1 polymer ?
#
loop_
_entity_poly.entity_id
_entity_poly.type
_entity_poly.pdbx_seq_one_letter_code
_entity_poly.pdbx_strand_id
1 'polypeptide(L)'
;MSTKLSRRDFLKVSAAVGGGLALEFSFPWLARAAAVRATEVNAWIVIHADDRVVIRIARSEMGQGTFTALAQLVAEELDCGWAKVSAEFASPNEHIRRNRVWGSMSTGGSMGVRSSQDYV
;
A
#
# COMPACT_ATOMS: atom_id res chain seq x y z
N MET A 1 -19.53 -18.64 -66.71
CA MET A 1 -19.68 -18.09 -65.34
C MET A 1 -18.30 -17.74 -64.80
N SER A 2 -17.95 -16.46 -64.73
CA SER A 2 -16.65 -16.01 -64.23
C SER A 2 -16.79 -15.56 -62.77
N THR A 3 -16.24 -16.32 -61.83
CA THR A 3 -16.22 -15.97 -60.40
C THR A 3 -15.18 -14.89 -60.16
N LYS A 4 -15.62 -13.64 -59.97
CA LYS A 4 -14.73 -12.52 -59.62
C LYS A 4 -14.36 -12.62 -58.14
N LEU A 5 -13.20 -13.21 -57.83
CA LEU A 5 -12.62 -13.17 -56.49
C LEU A 5 -12.31 -11.72 -56.11
N SER A 6 -13.06 -11.16 -55.16
CA SER A 6 -12.80 -9.83 -54.62
C SER A 6 -11.57 -9.88 -53.71
N ARG A 7 -10.72 -8.85 -53.74
CA ARG A 7 -9.60 -8.66 -52.78
C ARG A 7 -10.05 -8.84 -51.33
N ARG A 8 -11.28 -8.44 -51.01
CA ARG A 8 -11.88 -8.57 -49.68
C ARG A 8 -12.22 -10.01 -49.32
N ASP A 9 -12.62 -10.84 -50.29
CA ASP A 9 -12.90 -12.26 -50.06
C ASP A 9 -11.58 -13.03 -49.91
N PHE A 10 -10.54 -12.65 -50.66
CA PHE A 10 -9.18 -13.16 -50.46
C PHE A 10 -8.65 -12.87 -49.04
N LEU A 11 -8.79 -11.63 -48.55
CA LEU A 11 -8.36 -11.24 -47.20
C LEU A 11 -9.13 -11.98 -46.08
N LYS A 12 -10.42 -12.23 -46.29
CA LYS A 12 -11.24 -13.02 -45.35
C LYS A 12 -10.78 -14.48 -45.30
N VAL A 13 -10.50 -15.09 -46.44
CA VAL A 13 -10.01 -16.48 -46.51
C VAL A 13 -8.61 -16.59 -45.91
N SER A 14 -7.71 -15.63 -46.16
CA SER A 14 -6.37 -15.65 -45.58
C SER A 14 -6.38 -15.47 -44.05
N ALA A 15 -7.29 -14.65 -43.51
CA ALA A 15 -7.43 -14.48 -42.06
C ALA A 15 -8.02 -15.74 -41.37
N ALA A 16 -8.93 -16.46 -42.05
CA ALA A 16 -9.51 -17.70 -41.52
C ALA A 16 -8.53 -18.89 -41.54
N VAL A 17 -7.62 -18.94 -42.52
CA VAL A 17 -6.59 -19.99 -42.61
C VAL A 17 -5.36 -19.66 -41.75
N GLY A 18 -5.05 -18.37 -41.55
CA GLY A 18 -3.96 -17.89 -40.71
C GLY A 18 -4.33 -17.83 -39.24
N GLY A 19 -4.90 -18.90 -38.68
CA GLY A 19 -5.10 -19.07 -37.25
C GLY A 19 -3.76 -18.98 -36.52
N GLY A 20 -3.37 -17.75 -36.17
CA GLY A 20 -2.13 -17.47 -35.46
C GLY A 20 -2.19 -18.05 -34.06
N LEU A 21 -1.33 -19.03 -33.79
CA LEU A 21 -1.05 -19.48 -32.43
C LEU A 21 -0.32 -18.34 -31.71
N ALA A 22 -1.04 -17.58 -30.88
CA ALA A 22 -0.41 -16.69 -29.92
C ALA A 22 0.06 -17.52 -28.73
N LEU A 23 1.37 -17.72 -28.61
CA LEU A 23 1.97 -18.31 -27.41
C LEU A 23 2.30 -17.18 -26.43
N GLU A 24 1.58 -17.14 -25.32
CA GLU A 24 1.95 -16.29 -24.19
C GLU A 24 3.12 -16.95 -23.44
N PHE A 25 4.28 -16.30 -23.44
CA PHE A 25 5.39 -16.67 -22.57
C PHE A 25 5.31 -15.85 -21.29
N SER A 26 4.63 -16.38 -20.28
CA SER A 26 4.66 -15.82 -18.93
C SER A 26 5.94 -16.28 -18.23
N PHE A 27 6.87 -15.36 -18.00
CA PHE A 27 8.08 -15.59 -17.20
C PHE A 27 7.87 -14.99 -15.80
N PRO A 28 7.29 -15.76 -14.85
CA PRO A 28 6.95 -15.25 -13.51
C PRO A 28 8.19 -14.79 -12.72
N TRP A 29 9.39 -15.18 -13.16
CA TRP A 29 10.65 -14.77 -12.56
C TRP A 29 11.17 -13.42 -13.07
N LEU A 30 10.81 -12.99 -14.29
CA LEU A 30 11.12 -11.65 -14.82
C LEU A 30 10.13 -10.60 -14.31
N ALA A 31 8.90 -11.00 -13.98
CA ALA A 31 7.90 -10.13 -13.36
C ALA A 31 8.23 -9.72 -11.91
N ARG A 32 9.35 -10.22 -11.36
CA ARG A 32 9.88 -9.81 -10.07
C ARG A 32 10.78 -8.58 -10.22
N ALA A 33 10.35 -7.60 -11.02
CA ALA A 33 10.79 -6.22 -10.81
C ALA A 33 10.42 -5.89 -9.38
N ALA A 34 11.44 -5.66 -8.55
CA ALA A 34 11.32 -5.56 -7.11
C ALA A 34 10.19 -4.60 -6.75
N ALA A 35 9.08 -5.14 -6.24
CA ALA A 35 8.20 -4.34 -5.40
C ALA A 35 9.11 -3.89 -4.25
N VAL A 36 9.58 -2.63 -4.32
CA VAL A 36 10.38 -2.05 -3.25
C VAL A 36 9.44 -2.06 -2.05
N ARG A 37 9.65 -3.05 -1.17
CA ARG A 37 8.76 -3.26 -0.03
C ARG A 37 8.95 -2.07 0.88
N ALA A 38 7.85 -1.45 1.27
CA ALA A 38 7.86 -0.46 2.33
C ALA A 38 8.56 -1.09 3.55
N THR A 39 9.55 -0.38 4.09
CA THR A 39 10.34 -0.90 5.21
C THR A 39 9.64 -0.47 6.49
N GLU A 40 9.13 -1.46 7.21
CA GLU A 40 8.62 -1.27 8.56
C GLU A 40 9.82 -1.04 9.48
N VAL A 41 10.00 0.19 9.95
CA VAL A 41 11.12 0.57 10.84
C VAL A 41 10.88 -0.01 12.23
N ASN A 42 9.66 0.14 12.71
CA ASN A 42 9.13 -0.49 13.92
C ASN A 42 7.63 -0.79 13.68
N ALA A 43 6.93 -1.33 14.67
CA ALA A 43 5.50 -1.64 14.52
C ALA A 43 4.63 -0.40 14.19
N TRP A 44 5.10 0.81 14.48
CA TRP A 44 4.37 2.07 14.37
C TRP A 44 4.68 2.83 13.08
N ILE A 45 5.90 2.72 12.54
CA ILE A 45 6.42 3.56 11.47
C ILE A 45 6.80 2.70 10.27
N VAL A 46 6.24 3.06 9.12
CA VAL A 46 6.58 2.47 7.82
C VAL A 46 7.11 3.58 6.91
N ILE A 47 8.30 3.38 6.35
CA ILE A 47 8.90 4.30 5.38
C ILE A 47 8.88 3.64 4.00
N HIS A 48 8.26 4.32 3.04
CA HIS A 48 8.22 3.91 1.65
C HIS A 48 9.47 4.36 0.90
N ALA A 49 9.72 3.72 -0.25
CA ALA A 49 10.86 4.03 -1.11
C ALA A 49 10.81 5.44 -1.73
N ASP A 50 9.65 6.08 -1.71
CA ASP A 50 9.40 7.45 -2.20
C ASP A 50 9.29 8.47 -1.06
N ASP A 51 9.93 8.18 0.07
CA ASP A 51 9.98 8.97 1.30
C ASP A 51 8.63 9.24 1.97
N ARG A 52 7.54 8.58 1.56
CA ARG A 52 6.30 8.64 2.31
C ARG A 52 6.46 7.92 3.65
N VAL A 53 6.02 8.56 4.71
CA VAL A 53 6.05 8.02 6.07
C VAL A 53 4.62 7.73 6.50
N VAL A 54 4.35 6.47 6.86
CA VAL A 54 3.06 6.04 7.41
C VAL A 54 3.23 5.78 8.90
N ILE A 55 2.45 6.49 9.71
CA ILE A 55 2.46 6.41 11.17
C ILE A 55 1.17 5.73 11.63
N ARG A 56 1.29 4.62 12.35
CA ARG A 56 0.16 3.89 12.88
C ARG A 56 -0.19 4.41 14.26
N ILE A 57 -1.47 4.63 14.51
CA ILE A 57 -1.98 5.18 15.77
C ILE A 57 -2.96 4.18 16.39
N ALA A 58 -2.69 3.81 17.64
CA ALA A 58 -3.51 2.87 18.39
C ALA A 58 -4.65 3.55 19.17
N ARG A 59 -4.58 4.87 19.38
CA ARG A 59 -5.57 5.64 20.14
C ARG A 59 -6.77 5.97 19.26
N SER A 60 -7.98 5.70 19.75
CA SER A 60 -9.23 6.15 19.12
C SER A 60 -9.33 7.67 19.11
N GLU A 61 -9.76 8.22 17.98
CA GLU A 61 -9.99 9.65 17.75
C GLU A 61 -11.49 9.95 17.75
N MET A 62 -11.91 10.97 18.50
CA MET A 62 -13.31 11.37 18.71
C MET A 62 -13.49 12.90 18.65
N GLY A 63 -12.46 13.66 18.24
CA GLY A 63 -12.45 15.12 18.14
C GLY A 63 -11.42 15.79 19.06
N GLN A 64 -10.69 15.03 19.87
CA GLN A 64 -9.67 15.56 20.78
C GLN A 64 -8.32 15.84 20.10
N GLY A 65 -8.09 15.36 18.88
CA GLY A 65 -6.88 15.63 18.11
C GLY A 65 -5.65 14.80 18.50
N THR A 66 -5.83 13.67 19.21
CA THR A 66 -4.72 12.76 19.55
C THR A 66 -4.09 12.16 18.31
N PHE A 67 -4.89 11.85 17.29
CA PHE A 67 -4.40 11.29 16.02
C PHE A 67 -3.42 12.22 15.33
N THR A 68 -3.79 13.49 15.15
CA THR A 68 -2.92 14.49 14.53
C THR A 68 -1.70 14.79 15.39
N ALA A 69 -1.89 14.96 16.70
CA ALA A 69 -0.79 15.29 17.61
C ALA A 69 0.32 14.22 17.62
N LEU A 70 -0.05 12.93 17.66
CA LEU A 70 0.92 11.84 17.60
C LEU A 70 1.64 11.78 16.26
N ALA A 71 0.93 12.03 15.15
CA ALA A 71 1.57 12.08 13.85
C ALA A 71 2.58 13.25 13.73
N GLN A 72 2.26 14.40 14.31
CA GLN A 72 3.16 15.56 14.34
C GLN A 72 4.42 15.30 15.17
N LEU A 73 4.28 14.69 16.35
CA LEU A 73 5.43 14.33 17.20
C LEU A 73 6.43 13.42 16.46
N VAL A 74 5.93 12.38 15.80
CA VAL A 74 6.79 11.48 15.02
C VAL A 74 7.38 12.18 13.81
N ALA A 75 6.62 13.06 13.14
CA ALA A 75 7.13 13.82 12.01
C ALA A 75 8.28 14.76 12.40
N GLU A 76 8.19 15.39 13.57
CA GLU A 76 9.24 16.23 14.16
C GLU A 76 10.48 15.40 14.52
N GLU A 77 10.30 14.23 15.15
CA GLU A 77 11.43 13.36 15.52
C GLU A 77 12.16 12.78 14.30
N LEU A 78 11.43 12.49 13.23
CA LEU A 78 11.99 12.00 11.96
C LEU A 78 12.53 13.12 11.05
N ASP A 79 12.40 14.39 11.44
CA ASP A 79 12.72 15.58 10.63
C ASP A 79 12.18 15.47 9.19
N CYS A 80 10.93 15.02 9.06
CA CYS A 80 10.30 14.75 7.77
C CYS A 80 9.22 15.79 7.42
N GLY A 81 9.15 16.16 6.14
CA GLY A 81 8.16 17.13 5.68
C GLY A 81 6.73 16.62 5.85
N TRP A 82 5.87 17.39 6.53
CA TRP A 82 4.47 17.04 6.83
C TRP A 82 3.66 16.58 5.60
N ALA A 83 3.97 17.13 4.41
CA ALA A 83 3.32 16.73 3.15
C ALA A 83 3.58 15.27 2.73
N LYS A 84 4.61 14.62 3.29
CA LYS A 84 4.95 13.21 3.05
C LYS A 84 4.41 12.26 4.14
N VAL A 85 3.83 12.81 5.21
CA VAL A 85 3.35 12.05 6.36
C VAL A 85 1.89 11.68 6.16
N SER A 86 1.58 10.40 6.38
CA SER A 86 0.22 9.89 6.49
C SER A 86 0.09 9.16 7.82
N ALA A 87 -1.04 9.31 8.48
CA ALA A 87 -1.34 8.54 9.68
C ALA A 87 -2.50 7.59 9.39
N GLU A 88 -2.42 6.38 9.93
CA GLU A 88 -3.46 5.35 9.83
C GLU A 88 -3.75 4.75 11.20
N PHE A 89 -4.93 4.15 11.39
CA PHE A 89 -5.18 3.38 12.61
C PHE A 89 -4.43 2.05 12.55
N ALA A 90 -3.79 1.68 13.66
CA ALA A 90 -3.22 0.35 13.80
C ALA A 90 -4.32 -0.72 13.68
N SER A 91 -4.06 -1.78 12.91
CA SER A 91 -5.05 -2.82 12.63
C SER A 91 -5.31 -3.70 13.86
N PRO A 92 -6.55 -3.80 14.37
CA PRO A 92 -6.85 -4.68 15.50
C PRO A 92 -6.58 -6.17 15.21
N ASN A 93 -6.73 -6.60 13.95
CA ASN A 93 -6.47 -7.98 13.56
C ASN A 93 -4.96 -8.28 13.56
N GLU A 94 -4.15 -7.38 12.98
CA GLU A 94 -2.69 -7.52 13.04
C GLU A 94 -2.17 -7.42 14.47
N HIS A 95 -2.81 -6.60 15.31
CA HIS A 95 -2.47 -6.44 16.72
C HIS A 95 -2.51 -7.79 17.44
N ILE A 96 -3.62 -8.52 17.28
CA ILE A 96 -3.81 -9.84 17.89
C ILE A 96 -2.82 -10.84 17.30
N ARG A 97 -2.63 -10.84 15.97
CA ARG A 97 -1.71 -11.75 15.28
C ARG A 97 -0.24 -11.58 15.70
N ARG A 98 0.17 -10.34 16.01
CA ARG A 98 1.52 -9.98 16.43
C ARG A 98 1.67 -9.89 17.95
N ASN A 99 0.91 -10.70 18.70
CA ASN A 99 0.96 -10.77 20.17
C ASN A 99 0.78 -9.40 20.86
N ARG A 100 -0.22 -8.64 20.44
CA ARG A 100 -0.59 -7.32 20.98
C ARG A 100 0.54 -6.29 20.89
N VAL A 101 1.23 -6.24 19.75
CA VAL A 101 2.40 -5.39 19.50
C VAL A 101 2.19 -3.89 19.82
N TRP A 102 0.98 -3.37 19.63
CA TRP A 102 0.62 -1.97 19.88
C TRP A 102 0.10 -1.67 21.30
N GLY A 103 0.28 -2.60 22.25
CA GLY A 103 -0.18 -2.46 23.62
C GLY A 103 -1.68 -2.16 23.76
N SER A 104 -2.03 -1.24 24.68
CA SER A 104 -3.41 -0.83 24.90
C SER A 104 -3.87 0.15 23.81
N MET A 105 -4.94 -0.19 23.10
CA MET A 105 -5.60 0.66 22.10
C MET A 105 -6.73 1.53 22.69
N SER A 106 -6.83 1.64 24.02
CA SER A 106 -7.87 2.44 24.69
C SER A 106 -7.57 3.95 24.63
N THR A 107 -8.60 4.79 24.56
CA THR A 107 -8.48 6.25 24.77
C THR A 107 -9.23 6.63 26.04
N GLY A 108 -8.54 7.27 26.98
CA GLY A 108 -9.14 7.72 28.24
C GLY A 108 -8.13 8.41 29.16
N GLY A 109 -8.63 9.00 30.24
CA GLY A 109 -7.81 9.59 31.31
C GLY A 109 -6.89 10.74 30.89
N SER A 110 -7.15 11.39 29.75
CA SER A 110 -6.27 12.40 29.16
C SER A 110 -4.84 11.92 28.90
N MET A 111 -4.66 10.60 28.71
CA MET A 111 -3.36 9.97 28.51
C MET A 111 -3.00 9.76 27.04
N GLY A 112 -3.86 10.12 26.09
CA GLY A 112 -3.72 9.77 24.67
C GLY A 112 -2.35 10.10 24.07
N VAL A 113 -1.85 11.32 24.28
CA VAL A 113 -0.51 11.74 23.83
C VAL A 113 0.56 11.27 24.81
N ARG A 114 0.43 11.66 26.08
CA ARG A 114 1.43 11.43 27.14
C ARG A 114 1.84 9.97 27.30
N SER A 115 0.90 9.03 27.23
CA SER A 115 1.23 7.61 27.37
C SER A 115 1.77 7.00 26.09
N SER A 116 1.58 7.64 24.93
CA SER A 116 1.96 7.05 23.64
C SER A 116 3.35 7.48 23.17
N GLN A 117 3.82 8.66 23.59
CA GLN A 117 5.14 9.18 23.24
C GLN A 117 6.31 8.21 23.56
N ASP A 118 6.16 7.34 24.57
CA ASP A 118 7.25 6.49 25.05
C ASP A 118 7.51 5.28 24.13
N TYR A 119 6.54 4.95 23.24
CA TYR A 119 6.62 3.75 22.41
C TYR A 119 6.29 3.99 20.94
N VAL A 120 5.69 5.13 20.58
CA VAL A 120 5.40 5.53 19.19
C VAL A 120 6.63 6.17 18.56
#